data_AF-A0A969LNX6-F1
#
_entry.id   AF-A0A969LNX6-F1
#
_cell.length_a   1.000
_cell.length_b   1.000
_cell.length_c   1.000
_cell.angle_alpha   90.00
_cell.angle_beta   90.00
_cell.angle_gamma   90.00
#
_symmetry.space_group_name_H-M   'P 1'
#
loop_
_entity.id
_entity.type
_entity.pdbx_description
1 polymer ?
#
loop_
_entity_poly.entity_id
_entity_poly.type
_entity_poly.pdbx_seq_one_letter_code
_entity_poly.pdbx_strand_id
1 'polypeptide(L)'
;MHANVEDTLAHFIPYFLAQMAIMSWMTQGRVLPIMTDVCQLLAANEVLRAVAAGLIKPKGQKFKVTAKGGDRSQLIVQWPLLRTYLIYLVLTIAGVVSAFVIDDGRSLQESSALALFWSWYNIVLLTIGCMVCIEQPRPRKAERFDTHEQAVLVVNGQVHSHPVLDISRSGMRLAGLAPAARGAMV
;
A
#
# COMPACT_ATOMS: atom_id res chain seq x y z
N MET A 1 12.28 -31.46 -26.06
CA MET A 1 12.65 -31.19 -24.64
C MET A 1 11.32 -30.97 -23.91
N HIS A 2 10.67 -32.06 -23.50
CA HIS A 2 9.36 -32.01 -22.84
C HIS A 2 9.62 -31.80 -21.35
N ALA A 3 9.46 -30.57 -20.86
CA ALA A 3 9.61 -30.26 -19.44
C ALA A 3 8.36 -30.75 -18.71
N ASN A 4 8.43 -31.99 -18.21
CA ASN A 4 7.38 -32.60 -17.41
C ASN A 4 7.05 -31.70 -16.20
N VAL A 5 5.78 -31.61 -15.81
CA VAL A 5 5.33 -30.74 -14.69
C VAL A 5 6.07 -31.03 -13.40
N GLU A 6 6.41 -32.30 -13.15
CA GLU A 6 7.13 -32.73 -11.96
C GLU A 6 8.55 -32.15 -11.93
N ASP A 7 9.27 -32.13 -13.04
CA ASP A 7 10.64 -31.59 -13.10
C ASP A 7 10.66 -30.07 -12.90
N THR A 8 9.68 -29.37 -13.49
CA THR A 8 9.53 -27.92 -13.34
C THR A 8 9.19 -27.57 -11.89
N LEU A 9 8.24 -28.30 -11.30
CA LEU A 9 7.80 -28.05 -9.92
C LEU A 9 8.89 -28.42 -8.91
N ALA A 10 9.63 -29.51 -9.15
CA ALA A 10 10.75 -29.95 -8.33
C ALA A 10 11.93 -28.98 -8.35
N HIS A 11 12.16 -28.22 -9.42
CA HIS A 11 13.17 -27.15 -9.45
C HIS A 11 12.63 -25.82 -8.93
N PHE A 12 11.39 -25.47 -9.27
CA PHE A 12 10.81 -24.18 -8.94
C PHE A 12 10.51 -24.02 -7.45
N ILE A 13 9.93 -25.04 -6.81
CA ILE A 13 9.60 -24.99 -5.38
C ILE A 13 10.83 -24.72 -4.49
N PRO A 14 11.93 -25.50 -4.56
CA PRO A 14 13.08 -25.25 -3.69
C PRO A 14 13.76 -23.92 -3.98
N TYR A 15 13.80 -23.50 -5.25
CA TYR A 15 14.28 -22.17 -5.62
C TYR A 15 13.41 -21.06 -4.99
N PHE A 16 12.10 -21.16 -5.13
CA PHE A 16 11.15 -20.19 -4.60
C PHE A 16 11.18 -20.13 -3.06
N LEU A 17 11.26 -21.29 -2.39
CA LEU A 17 11.40 -21.37 -0.94
C LEU A 17 12.73 -20.78 -0.46
N ALA A 18 13.84 -21.08 -1.14
CA ALA A 18 15.13 -20.51 -0.82
C ALA A 18 15.12 -18.98 -0.99
N GLN A 19 14.52 -18.49 -2.09
CA GLN A 19 14.36 -17.06 -2.33
C GLN A 19 13.52 -16.38 -1.24
N MET A 20 12.37 -16.97 -0.85
CA MET A 20 11.56 -16.44 0.24
C MET A 20 12.31 -16.46 1.58
N ALA A 21 13.05 -17.52 1.88
CA ALA A 21 13.85 -17.64 3.10
C ALA A 21 14.95 -16.58 3.17
N ILE A 22 15.71 -16.39 2.08
CA ILE A 22 16.76 -15.39 1.97
C ILE A 22 16.16 -13.98 2.10
N MET A 23 15.04 -13.70 1.43
CA MET A 23 14.39 -12.39 1.47
C MET A 23 13.84 -12.08 2.87
N SER A 24 13.22 -13.07 3.54
CA SER A 24 12.77 -12.94 4.92
C SER A 24 13.93 -12.71 5.89
N TRP A 25 15.04 -13.44 5.70
CA TRP A 25 16.25 -13.31 6.51
C TRP A 25 16.90 -11.93 6.34
N MET A 26 17.13 -11.51 5.10
CA MET A 26 17.74 -10.21 4.77
C MET A 26 16.90 -9.04 5.30
N THR A 27 15.57 -9.18 5.28
CA THR A 27 14.67 -8.13 5.72
C THR A 27 14.30 -8.22 7.20
N GLN A 28 14.85 -9.19 7.94
CA GLN A 28 14.50 -9.47 9.34
C GLN A 28 12.98 -9.59 9.58
N GLY A 29 12.23 -10.12 8.60
CA GLY A 29 10.77 -10.20 8.65
C GLY A 29 10.03 -8.86 8.65
N ARG A 30 10.70 -7.73 8.41
CA ARG A 30 10.09 -6.38 8.46
C ARG A 30 9.30 -6.01 7.21
N VAL A 31 9.50 -6.74 6.11
CA VAL A 31 8.85 -6.46 4.83
C VAL A 31 8.16 -7.73 4.35
N LEU A 32 6.85 -7.61 4.17
CA LEU A 32 6.04 -8.64 3.55
C LEU A 32 6.24 -8.57 2.02
N PRO A 33 6.62 -9.67 1.35
CA PRO A 33 6.87 -9.67 -0.09
C PRO A 33 5.71 -9.12 -0.92
N ILE A 34 4.47 -9.47 -0.53
CA ILE A 34 3.25 -8.97 -1.17
C ILE A 34 3.16 -7.43 -1.07
N MET A 35 3.55 -6.84 0.06
CA MET A 35 3.55 -5.38 0.21
C MET A 35 4.64 -4.71 -0.63
N THR A 36 5.78 -5.37 -0.82
CA THR A 36 6.82 -4.90 -1.76
C THR A 36 6.27 -4.83 -3.17
N ASP A 37 5.61 -5.88 -3.62
CA ASP A 37 5.06 -5.96 -4.97
C ASP A 37 3.97 -4.92 -5.20
N VAL A 38 3.09 -4.70 -4.22
CA VAL A 38 2.09 -3.62 -4.28
C VAL A 38 2.77 -2.25 -4.37
N CYS A 39 3.77 -1.97 -3.52
CA CYS A 39 4.50 -0.70 -3.56
C CYS A 39 5.21 -0.48 -4.91
N GLN A 40 5.83 -1.54 -5.47
CA GLN A 40 6.46 -1.49 -6.78
C GLN A 40 5.43 -1.25 -7.88
N LEU A 41 4.28 -1.93 -7.84
CA LEU A 41 3.17 -1.75 -8.80
C LEU A 41 2.64 -0.30 -8.80
N LEU A 42 2.51 0.29 -7.61
CA LEU A 42 2.07 1.68 -7.42
C LEU A 42 3.10 2.68 -7.98
N ALA A 43 4.38 2.44 -7.73
CA ALA A 43 5.46 3.28 -8.23
C ALA A 43 5.70 3.10 -9.74
N ALA A 44 5.45 1.90 -10.28
CA ALA A 44 5.85 1.50 -11.62
C ALA A 44 5.34 2.45 -12.71
N ASN A 45 4.07 2.85 -12.67
CA ASN A 45 3.50 3.71 -13.71
C ASN A 45 4.14 5.10 -13.74
N GLU A 46 4.37 5.71 -12.58
CA GLU A 46 5.01 7.04 -12.49
C GLU A 46 6.51 6.97 -12.78
N VAL A 47 7.20 5.93 -12.31
CA VAL A 47 8.61 5.68 -12.62
C VAL A 47 8.79 5.42 -14.11
N LEU A 48 7.95 4.61 -14.74
CA LEU A 48 8.01 4.32 -16.17
C LEU A 48 7.86 5.59 -17.01
N ARG A 49 6.90 6.47 -16.65
CA ARG A 49 6.74 7.78 -17.31
C ARG A 49 7.98 8.66 -17.13
N ALA A 50 8.54 8.72 -15.93
CA ALA A 50 9.74 9.51 -15.64
C ALA A 50 10.96 8.98 -16.43
N VAL A 51 11.16 7.66 -16.45
CA VAL A 51 12.24 6.99 -17.18
C VAL A 51 12.07 7.18 -18.69
N ALA A 52 10.86 7.00 -19.24
CA ALA A 52 10.57 7.23 -20.65
C ALA A 52 10.85 8.69 -21.05
N ALA A 53 10.40 9.65 -20.24
CA ALA A 53 10.68 11.07 -20.46
C ALA A 53 12.19 11.38 -20.36
N GLY A 54 12.91 10.71 -19.45
CA GLY A 54 14.37 10.84 -19.27
C GLY A 54 15.16 10.31 -20.46
N LEU A 55 14.73 9.18 -21.02
CA LEU A 55 15.33 8.58 -22.21
C LEU A 55 15.13 9.44 -23.45
N ILE A 56 13.91 9.94 -23.67
CA ILE A 56 13.58 10.75 -24.85
C ILE A 56 14.17 12.17 -24.74
N LYS A 57 14.13 12.77 -23.54
CA LYS A 57 14.62 14.13 -23.29
C LYS A 57 15.41 14.21 -21.99
N PRO A 58 16.72 13.89 -22.03
CA PRO A 58 17.56 13.81 -20.82
C PRO A 58 17.88 15.16 -20.18
N LYS A 59 17.76 16.28 -20.92
CA LYS A 59 18.07 17.63 -20.43
C LYS A 59 16.82 18.51 -20.31
N GLY A 60 16.73 19.28 -19.22
CA GLY A 60 15.69 20.30 -19.02
C GLY A 60 14.41 19.79 -18.34
N GLN A 61 14.45 18.66 -17.65
CA GLN A 61 13.32 18.21 -16.83
C GLN A 61 13.17 19.13 -15.61
N LYS A 62 12.01 19.78 -15.49
CA LYS A 62 11.72 20.65 -14.34
C LYS A 62 11.41 19.77 -13.13
N PHE A 63 12.20 19.91 -12.06
CA PHE A 63 11.90 19.29 -10.77
C PHE A 63 10.62 19.92 -10.22
N LYS A 64 9.48 19.25 -10.39
CA LYS A 64 8.21 19.71 -9.84
C LYS A 64 8.24 19.42 -8.35
N VAL A 65 8.42 20.47 -7.56
CA VAL A 65 8.34 20.37 -6.09
C VAL A 65 6.96 19.78 -5.77
N THR A 66 6.95 18.65 -5.09
CA THR A 66 5.74 17.98 -4.59
C THR A 66 4.82 19.00 -3.93
N ALA A 67 3.54 19.00 -4.30
CA ALA A 67 2.56 19.92 -3.77
C ALA A 67 2.47 19.78 -2.24
N LYS A 68 3.17 20.65 -1.51
CA LYS A 68 3.04 20.78 -0.06
C LYS A 68 1.75 21.56 0.20
N GLY A 69 0.67 20.87 0.53
CA GLY A 69 -0.57 21.52 1.00
C GLY A 69 -1.87 21.15 0.28
N GLY A 70 -2.03 19.91 -0.19
CA GLY A 70 -3.35 19.43 -0.59
C GLY A 70 -4.32 19.38 0.60
N ASP A 71 -5.58 19.74 0.38
CA ASP A 71 -6.65 19.56 1.36
C ASP A 71 -6.92 18.07 1.55
N ARG A 72 -6.55 17.53 2.73
CA ARG A 72 -6.68 16.11 3.09
C ARG A 72 -7.98 15.80 3.84
N SER A 73 -8.90 16.76 3.89
CA SER A 73 -10.18 16.61 4.58
C SER A 73 -11.17 15.71 3.84
N GLN A 74 -11.00 15.54 2.53
CA GLN A 74 -11.90 14.75 1.69
C GLN A 74 -11.26 13.44 1.21
N LEU A 75 -12.11 12.50 0.83
CA LEU A 75 -11.70 11.24 0.21
C LEU A 75 -11.12 11.55 -1.19
N ILE A 76 -9.83 11.29 -1.38
CA ILE A 76 -9.14 11.52 -2.65
C ILE A 76 -9.02 10.17 -3.36
N VAL A 77 -9.70 10.02 -4.49
CA VAL A 77 -9.53 8.86 -5.36
C VAL A 77 -8.54 9.21 -6.46
N GLN A 78 -7.45 8.45 -6.55
CA GLN A 78 -6.48 8.57 -7.65
C GLN A 78 -7.03 7.91 -8.92
N TRP A 79 -8.05 8.51 -9.53
CA TRP A 79 -8.77 7.96 -10.70
C TRP A 79 -7.89 7.49 -11.86
N PRO A 80 -6.81 8.20 -12.26
CA PRO A 80 -5.97 7.76 -13.37
C PRO A 80 -5.22 6.44 -13.07
N LEU A 81 -4.75 6.27 -11.83
CA LEU A 81 -4.10 5.03 -11.40
C LEU A 81 -5.13 3.91 -11.27
N LEU A 82 -6.26 4.20 -10.60
CA LEU A 82 -7.35 3.24 -10.43
C LEU A 82 -7.85 2.68 -11.77
N ARG A 83 -8.05 3.55 -12.78
CA ARG A 83 -8.47 3.12 -14.12
C ARG A 83 -7.45 2.19 -14.76
N THR A 84 -6.16 2.49 -14.61
CA THR A 84 -5.08 1.68 -15.20
C THR A 84 -5.06 0.28 -14.60
N TYR A 85 -5.13 0.17 -13.26
CA TYR A 85 -5.17 -1.13 -12.59
C TYR A 85 -6.48 -1.89 -12.86
N LEU A 86 -7.61 -1.20 -12.93
CA LEU A 86 -8.89 -1.81 -13.24
C LEU A 86 -8.93 -2.38 -14.67
N ILE A 87 -8.32 -1.70 -15.65
CA ILE A 87 -8.19 -2.23 -17.01
C ILE A 87 -7.36 -3.53 -17.00
N TYR A 88 -6.20 -3.55 -16.32
CA TYR A 88 -5.39 -4.76 -16.23
C TYR A 88 -6.10 -5.89 -15.47
N LEU A 89 -6.87 -5.56 -14.43
CA LEU A 89 -7.65 -6.53 -13.67
C LEU A 89 -8.71 -7.20 -14.54
N VAL A 90 -9.50 -6.39 -15.25
CA VAL A 90 -10.55 -6.88 -16.16
C VAL A 90 -9.93 -7.71 -17.29
N LEU A 91 -8.81 -7.25 -17.86
CA LEU A 91 -8.12 -7.99 -18.92
C LEU A 91 -7.58 -9.34 -18.43
N THR A 92 -7.04 -9.39 -17.21
CA THR A 92 -6.55 -10.64 -16.61
C THR A 92 -7.69 -11.61 -16.34
N ILE A 93 -8.80 -11.12 -15.79
CA ILE A 93 -10.01 -11.94 -15.55
C ILE A 93 -10.58 -12.44 -16.88
N ALA A 94 -10.70 -11.58 -17.89
CA ALA A 94 -11.18 -11.97 -19.22
C ALA A 94 -10.26 -13.01 -19.86
N GLY A 95 -8.94 -12.89 -19.70
CA GLY A 95 -7.96 -13.87 -20.15
C GLY A 95 -8.13 -15.23 -19.48
N VAL A 96 -8.33 -15.26 -18.16
CA VAL A 96 -8.62 -16.51 -17.43
C VAL A 96 -9.95 -17.11 -17.88
N VAL A 97 -11.02 -16.32 -17.96
CA VAL A 97 -12.34 -16.83 -18.41
C VAL A 97 -12.25 -17.36 -19.84
N SER A 98 -11.59 -16.64 -20.75
CA SER A 98 -11.38 -17.11 -22.12
C SER A 98 -10.58 -18.40 -22.20
N ALA A 99 -9.54 -18.55 -21.36
CA ALA A 99 -8.70 -19.74 -21.35
C ALA A 99 -9.40 -20.98 -20.77
N PHE A 100 -10.33 -20.81 -19.82
CA PHE A 100 -10.97 -21.93 -19.12
C PHE A 100 -12.41 -22.24 -19.56
N VAL A 101 -13.14 -21.25 -20.11
CA VAL A 101 -14.57 -21.40 -20.46
C VAL A 101 -14.79 -21.53 -21.97
N ILE A 102 -13.92 -20.94 -22.80
CA ILE A 102 -14.13 -20.86 -24.25
C ILE A 102 -13.31 -21.94 -25.00
N ASP A 103 -12.12 -22.31 -24.50
CA ASP A 103 -11.20 -23.24 -25.17
C ASP A 103 -11.22 -24.63 -24.49
N ASP A 104 -12.37 -25.31 -24.52
CA ASP A 104 -12.63 -26.63 -23.90
C ASP A 104 -11.82 -27.79 -24.53
N GLY A 105 -11.06 -27.52 -25.61
CA GLY A 105 -10.45 -28.54 -26.48
C GLY A 105 -8.93 -28.61 -26.49
N ARG A 106 -8.21 -27.65 -25.91
CA ARG A 106 -6.75 -27.79 -25.74
C ARG A 106 -6.52 -28.58 -24.47
N SER A 107 -6.07 -29.84 -24.63
CA SER A 107 -5.51 -30.66 -23.55
C SER A 107 -4.77 -29.73 -22.60
N LEU A 108 -5.22 -29.62 -21.35
CA LEU A 108 -4.67 -28.79 -20.28
C LEU A 108 -3.15 -28.96 -20.28
N GLN A 109 -2.48 -28.14 -21.08
CA GLN A 109 -1.08 -28.32 -21.36
C GLN A 109 -0.37 -27.90 -20.09
N GLU A 110 0.70 -28.60 -19.76
CA GLU A 110 1.45 -28.52 -18.50
C GLU A 110 1.77 -27.08 -18.02
N SER A 111 1.80 -26.12 -18.94
CA SER A 111 1.98 -24.67 -18.69
C SER A 111 0.75 -23.92 -18.16
N SER A 112 -0.47 -24.46 -18.30
CA SER A 112 -1.72 -23.79 -17.93
C SER A 112 -1.90 -23.65 -16.41
N ALA A 113 -1.40 -24.60 -15.61
CA ALA A 113 -1.51 -24.54 -14.15
C ALA A 113 -0.65 -23.41 -13.56
N LEU A 114 0.59 -23.26 -14.03
CA LEU A 114 1.48 -22.18 -13.62
C LEU A 114 0.96 -20.81 -14.10
N ALA A 115 0.44 -20.74 -15.33
CA ALA A 115 -0.20 -19.53 -15.84
C ALA A 115 -1.42 -19.13 -15.00
N LEU A 116 -2.27 -20.08 -14.62
CA LEU A 116 -3.42 -19.82 -13.74
C LEU A 116 -2.98 -19.33 -12.36
N PHE A 117 -1.97 -19.97 -11.75
CA PHE A 117 -1.42 -19.53 -10.47
C PHE A 117 -0.93 -18.08 -10.55
N TRP A 118 -0.22 -17.72 -11.62
CA TRP A 118 0.27 -16.36 -11.82
C TRP A 118 -0.86 -15.36 -12.12
N SER A 119 -1.86 -15.75 -12.90
CA SER A 119 -3.04 -14.92 -13.14
C SER A 119 -3.80 -14.65 -11.85
N TRP A 120 -3.95 -15.65 -10.98
CA TRP A 120 -4.55 -15.47 -9.66
C TRP A 120 -3.74 -14.51 -8.79
N TYR A 121 -2.42 -14.66 -8.75
CA TYR A 121 -1.53 -13.75 -8.05
C TYR A 121 -1.67 -12.30 -8.54
N ASN A 122 -1.71 -12.09 -9.85
CA ASN A 122 -1.92 -10.78 -10.45
C ASN A 122 -3.29 -10.19 -10.10
N ILE A 123 -4.36 -10.99 -10.10
CA ILE A 123 -5.70 -10.55 -9.70
C ILE A 123 -5.68 -10.03 -8.25
N VAL A 124 -5.04 -10.77 -7.33
CA VAL A 124 -4.92 -10.35 -5.92
C VAL A 124 -4.13 -9.04 -5.81
N LEU A 125 -2.96 -8.93 -6.45
CA LEU A 125 -2.15 -7.72 -6.42
C LEU A 125 -2.87 -6.50 -7.02
N LEU A 126 -3.52 -6.66 -8.18
CA LEU A 126 -4.27 -5.60 -8.83
C LEU A 126 -5.48 -5.16 -7.99
N THR A 127 -6.14 -6.10 -7.30
CA THR A 127 -7.25 -5.78 -6.40
C THR A 127 -6.77 -4.95 -5.21
N ILE A 128 -5.65 -5.34 -4.58
CA ILE A 128 -5.03 -4.55 -3.50
C ILE A 128 -4.60 -3.17 -4.04
N GLY A 129 -3.99 -3.11 -5.22
CA GLY A 129 -3.62 -1.85 -5.87
C GLY A 129 -4.81 -0.91 -6.09
N CYS A 130 -5.95 -1.44 -6.53
CA CYS A 130 -7.21 -0.69 -6.64
C CYS A 130 -7.69 -0.17 -5.28
N MET A 131 -7.60 -0.96 -4.21
CA MET A 131 -7.97 -0.52 -2.85
C MET A 131 -7.06 0.61 -2.35
N VAL A 132 -5.74 0.52 -2.60
CA VAL A 132 -4.78 1.55 -2.16
C VAL A 132 -4.97 2.88 -2.90
N CYS A 133 -5.51 2.85 -4.13
CA CYS A 133 -5.83 4.08 -4.87
C CYS A 133 -6.96 4.92 -4.24
N ILE A 134 -7.69 4.36 -3.26
CA ILE A 134 -8.73 5.04 -2.50
C ILE A 134 -8.09 5.57 -1.22
N GLU A 135 -7.67 6.83 -1.22
CA GLU A 135 -7.09 7.45 -0.03
C GLU A 135 -8.19 7.76 0.98
N GLN A 136 -8.12 7.15 2.17
CA GLN A 136 -9.06 7.43 3.25
C GLN A 136 -8.89 8.89 3.71
N PRO A 137 -9.99 9.64 3.93
CA PRO A 137 -9.90 11.02 4.41
C PRO A 137 -9.13 11.05 5.73
N ARG A 138 -8.13 11.93 5.82
CA ARG A 138 -7.37 12.17 7.07
C ARG A 138 -7.86 13.50 7.65
N PRO A 139 -8.96 13.50 8.44
CA PRO A 139 -9.59 14.73 8.93
C PRO A 139 -8.70 15.54 9.89
N ARG A 140 -7.63 14.93 10.43
CA ARG A 140 -6.75 15.57 11.43
C ARG A 140 -5.60 16.32 10.73
N LYS A 141 -5.50 17.63 11.00
CA LYS A 141 -4.46 18.52 10.46
C LYS A 141 -3.07 18.31 11.06
N ALA A 142 -3.00 17.76 12.28
CA ALA A 142 -1.75 17.45 12.96
C ALA A 142 -1.73 15.99 13.40
N GLU A 143 -0.57 15.35 13.23
CA GLU A 143 -0.31 14.02 13.76
C GLU A 143 -0.27 14.07 15.29
N ARG A 144 -0.91 13.07 15.91
CA ARG A 144 -0.88 12.86 17.36
C ARG A 144 0.11 11.76 17.65
N PHE A 145 1.00 12.02 18.58
CA PHE A 145 1.95 11.06 19.09
C PHE A 145 1.45 10.57 20.43
N ASP A 146 1.31 9.25 20.55
CA ASP A 146 1.00 8.61 21.81
C ASP A 146 2.20 8.81 22.74
N THR A 147 1.92 9.25 23.96
CA THR A 147 2.94 9.55 24.96
C THR A 147 2.42 9.12 26.32
N HIS A 148 3.31 8.85 27.27
CA HIS A 148 2.95 8.42 28.64
C HIS A 148 3.45 9.40 29.71
N GLU A 149 3.62 10.66 29.32
CA GLU A 149 4.14 11.73 30.17
C GLU A 149 3.05 12.24 31.12
N GLN A 150 3.47 12.85 32.22
CA GLN A 150 2.58 13.54 33.15
C GLN A 150 2.49 15.03 32.77
N ALA A 151 1.29 15.57 32.67
CA ALA A 151 1.07 17.00 32.48
C ALA A 151 0.42 17.61 33.73
N VAL A 152 0.97 18.73 34.17
CA VAL A 152 0.41 19.52 35.27
C VAL A 152 -0.46 20.63 34.69
N LEU A 153 -1.74 20.61 35.03
CA LEU A 153 -2.72 21.64 34.69
C LEU A 153 -2.90 22.56 35.88
N VAL A 154 -2.89 23.87 35.63
CA VAL A 154 -3.26 24.88 36.63
C VAL A 154 -4.58 25.49 36.18
N VAL A 155 -5.65 25.26 36.93
CA VAL A 155 -7.00 25.75 36.63
C VAL A 155 -7.56 26.41 37.87
N ASN A 156 -7.97 27.69 37.78
CA ASN A 156 -8.50 28.45 38.92
C ASN A 156 -7.59 28.42 40.17
N GLY A 157 -6.26 28.40 39.96
CA GLY A 157 -5.26 28.30 41.04
C GLY A 157 -5.09 26.91 41.66
N GLN A 158 -5.86 25.91 41.24
CA GLN A 158 -5.68 24.52 41.64
C GLN A 158 -4.77 23.77 40.65
N VAL A 159 -3.87 22.96 41.20
CA VAL A 159 -2.90 22.18 40.44
C VAL A 159 -3.42 20.74 40.33
N HIS A 160 -3.59 20.27 39.10
CA HIS A 160 -4.07 18.92 38.78
C HIS A 160 -3.06 18.20 37.89
N SER A 161 -2.56 17.03 38.32
CA SER A 161 -1.66 16.20 37.50
C SER A 161 -2.46 15.17 36.74
N HIS A 162 -2.30 15.13 35.43
CA HIS A 162 -2.99 14.20 34.54
C HIS A 162 -2.01 13.50 33.59
N PRO A 163 -2.19 12.19 33.34
CA PRO A 163 -1.45 11.51 32.29
C PRO A 163 -1.82 12.08 30.92
N VAL A 164 -0.81 12.35 30.10
CA VAL A 164 -0.98 12.65 28.68
C VAL A 164 -1.20 11.34 27.96
N LEU A 165 -2.26 11.24 27.15
CA LEU A 165 -2.52 10.09 26.29
C LEU A 165 -1.92 10.31 24.91
N ASP A 166 -2.13 11.51 24.36
CA ASP A 166 -1.64 11.88 23.05
C ASP A 166 -1.34 13.38 22.98
N ILE A 167 -0.37 13.76 22.16
CA ILE A 167 0.01 15.16 21.94
C ILE A 167 0.18 15.46 20.45
N SER A 168 -0.24 16.65 20.04
CA SER A 168 -0.07 17.19 18.68
C SER A 168 0.26 18.67 18.73
N ARG A 169 0.69 19.23 17.60
CA ARG A 169 0.89 20.69 17.46
C ARG A 169 -0.37 21.52 17.73
N SER A 170 -1.56 20.93 17.58
CA SER A 170 -2.84 21.61 17.79
C SER A 170 -3.41 21.45 19.20
N GLY A 171 -2.83 20.58 20.04
CA GLY A 171 -3.35 20.31 21.37
C GLY A 171 -2.97 18.93 21.90
N MET A 172 -3.35 18.69 23.15
CA MET A 172 -2.98 17.52 23.95
C MET A 172 -4.23 16.88 24.54
N ARG A 173 -4.27 15.56 24.61
CA ARG A 173 -5.33 14.80 25.28
C ARG A 173 -4.82 14.27 26.60
N LEU A 174 -5.57 14.55 27.65
CA LEU A 174 -5.26 14.16 29.02
C LEU A 174 -6.28 13.13 29.51
N ALA A 175 -5.83 12.20 30.34
CA ALA A 175 -6.68 11.21 31.00
C ALA A 175 -7.22 11.74 32.34
N GLY A 176 -8.49 11.48 32.65
CA GLY A 176 -9.10 11.79 33.94
C GLY A 176 -10.33 12.71 33.86
N LEU A 177 -10.82 13.12 35.03
CA LEU A 177 -11.93 14.06 35.18
C LEU A 177 -11.52 15.44 34.65
N ALA A 178 -12.41 16.08 33.90
CA ALA A 178 -12.15 17.42 33.37
C ALA A 178 -12.07 18.42 34.53
N PRO A 179 -10.93 19.14 34.71
CA PRO A 179 -10.78 20.10 35.80
C PRO A 179 -11.61 21.37 35.59
N ALA A 180 -12.18 21.57 34.40
CA ALA A 180 -13.06 22.69 34.06
C ALA A 180 -14.21 22.27 33.14
N ALA A 181 -15.30 23.05 33.16
CA ALA A 181 -16.38 22.90 32.19
C ALA A 181 -15.89 23.18 30.76
N ARG A 182 -16.51 22.51 29.78
CA ARG A 182 -16.12 22.59 28.37
C ARG A 182 -16.26 24.04 27.87
N GLY A 183 -15.14 24.68 27.51
CA GLY A 183 -15.12 26.07 27.01
C GLY A 183 -14.97 27.15 28.09
N ALA A 184 -14.73 26.78 29.35
CA ALA A 184 -14.33 27.76 30.36
C ALA A 184 -12.98 28.38 29.99
N MET A 185 -12.88 29.71 30.05
CA MET A 185 -11.58 30.39 29.97
C MET A 185 -10.78 30.02 31.22
N VAL A 186 -9.69 29.29 31.02
CA VAL A 186 -8.68 28.97 32.05
C VAL A 186 -7.63 30.06 32.04
#